data_AF-A0A7L3MCV7-F1
#
_entry.id   AF-A0A7L3MCV7-F1
#
_cell.length_a   1.000
_cell.length_b   1.000
_cell.length_c   1.000
_cell.angle_alpha   90.00
_cell.angle_beta   90.00
_cell.angle_gamma   90.00
#
_symmetry.space_group_name_H-M   'P 1'
#
loop_
_entity.id
_entity.type
_entity.pdbx_description
1 polymer ?
#
loop_
_entity_poly.entity_id
_entity_poly.type
_entity_poly.pdbx_seq_one_letter_code
_entity_poly.pdbx_strand_id
1 'polypeptide(L)' 'MANHSQFCFQEASSPVIEELVEFHAHALMVPLATCSLLLYLLAPALTGNLSS' A
#
# COMPACT_ATOMS: atom_id res chain seq x y z
N MET A 1 14.10 -17.65 2.27
CA MET A 1 14.39 -17.55 0.81
C MET A 1 13.20 -16.86 0.16
N ALA A 2 13.43 -15.81 -0.65
CA ALA A 2 12.33 -15.08 -1.32
C ALA A 2 11.67 -15.95 -2.40
N ASN A 3 10.34 -15.99 -2.40
CA ASN A 3 9.58 -16.50 -3.53
C ASN A 3 9.38 -15.37 -4.57
N HIS A 4 9.45 -15.69 -5.86
CA HIS A 4 9.32 -14.71 -6.96
C HIS A 4 7.98 -13.95 -6.97
N SER A 5 6.95 -14.48 -6.30
CA SER A 5 5.63 -13.84 -6.16
C SER A 5 5.37 -13.20 -4.80
N GLN A 6 6.37 -13.11 -3.91
CA GLN A 6 6.17 -12.50 -2.59
C GLN A 6 6.18 -10.96 -2.70
N PHE A 7 5.02 -10.39 -2.41
CA PHE A 7 4.84 -8.94 -2.25
C PHE A 7 5.09 -8.49 -0.79
N CYS A 8 5.12 -9.44 0.15
CA CYS A 8 5.37 -9.22 1.57
C CYS A 8 6.83 -9.53 1.93
N PHE A 9 7.26 -9.14 3.13
CA PHE A 9 8.56 -9.51 3.66
C PHE A 9 8.74 -11.03 3.75
N GLN A 10 9.99 -11.48 3.65
CA GLN A 10 10.34 -12.88 3.86
C GLN A 10 10.09 -13.27 5.32
N GLU A 11 9.90 -14.56 5.57
CA GLU A 11 9.72 -15.13 6.92
C GLU A 11 10.72 -14.53 7.92
N ALA A 12 10.19 -14.04 9.05
CA ALA A 12 10.99 -13.36 10.05
C ALA A 12 11.97 -14.35 10.70
N SER A 13 13.26 -14.14 10.45
CA SER A 13 14.33 -14.97 11.03
C SER A 13 14.83 -14.44 12.38
N SER A 14 14.25 -13.35 12.88
CA SER A 14 14.69 -12.62 14.08
C SER A 14 13.54 -11.80 14.67
N PRO A 15 13.45 -11.65 16.01
CA PRO A 15 12.39 -10.86 16.66
C PRO A 15 12.31 -9.40 16.17
N VAL A 16 13.44 -8.81 15.75
CA VAL A 16 13.46 -7.44 15.20
C VAL A 16 12.74 -7.35 13.85
N ILE A 17 12.80 -8.41 13.03
CA ILE A 17 12.13 -8.43 11.73
C ILE A 17 10.62 -8.61 11.91
N GLU A 18 10.20 -9.34 12.94
CA GLU A 18 8.78 -9.49 13.29
C GLU A 18 8.16 -8.14 13.67
N GLU A 19 8.81 -7.38 14.56
CA GLU A 19 8.39 -6.03 14.92
C GLU A 19 8.38 -5.08 13.70
N LEU A 20 9.37 -5.18 12.81
CA LEU A 20 9.43 -4.37 11.59
C LEU A 20 8.28 -4.69 10.63
N VAL A 21 7.89 -5.96 10.49
CA VAL A 21 6.77 -6.39 9.64
C VAL A 21 5.44 -5.90 10.21
N GLU A 22 5.24 -5.99 11.52
CA GLU A 22 4.05 -5.42 12.16
C GLU A 22 3.98 -3.91 11.98
N PHE A 23 5.09 -3.20 12.20
CA PHE A 23 5.16 -1.76 11.95
C PHE A 23 4.89 -1.42 10.48
N HIS A 24 5.43 -2.20 9.54
CA HIS A 24 5.22 -1.98 8.12
C HIS A 24 3.75 -2.17 7.72
N ALA A 25 3.07 -3.19 8.23
CA ALA A 25 1.65 -3.40 7.97
C ALA A 25 0.81 -2.21 8.44
N HIS A 26 1.11 -1.66 9.61
CA HIS A 26 0.45 -0.45 10.12
C HIS A 26 0.82 0.80 9.32
N ALA A 27 2.10 0.97 8.98
CA ALA A 27 2.61 2.12 8.22
C ALA A 27 2.06 2.15 6.79
N LEU A 28 1.84 0.99 6.14
CA LEU A 28 1.26 0.90 4.81
C LEU A 28 -0.21 1.34 4.74
N MET A 29 -0.93 1.32 5.86
CA MET A 29 -2.35 1.70 5.90
C MET A 29 -2.57 3.17 5.47
N VAL A 30 -1.67 4.07 5.89
CA VAL A 30 -1.76 5.52 5.62
C VAL A 30 -1.56 5.89 4.13
N PRO A 31 -0.46 5.49 3.46
CA PRO A 31 -0.25 5.80 2.05
C PRO A 31 -1.28 5.13 1.14
N LEU A 32 -1.74 3.90 1.46
CA LEU A 32 -2.80 3.24 0.69
C LEU A 32 -4.12 4.02 0.77
N ALA A 33 -4.54 4.42 1.97
CA ALA A 33 -5.75 5.22 2.16
C ALA A 33 -5.65 6.58 1.46
N THR A 34 -4.47 7.22 1.53
CA THR A 34 -4.23 8.51 0.87
C THR A 34 -4.28 8.38 -0.65
N CYS A 35 -3.68 7.34 -1.23
CA CYS A 35 -3.77 7.06 -2.67
C CYS A 35 -5.22 6.81 -3.11
N SER A 36 -6.00 6.02 -2.37
CA SER A 36 -7.41 5.80 -2.67
C SER A 36 -8.23 7.09 -2.61
N LEU A 37 -7.96 7.96 -1.63
CA LEU A 37 -8.63 9.25 -1.49
C LEU A 37 -8.27 10.20 -2.65
N LEU A 38 -6.98 10.28 -3.01
CA LEU A 38 -6.53 11.09 -4.14
C LEU A 38 -7.14 10.60 -5.45
N LEU A 39 -7.18 9.29 -5.68
CA LEU A 39 -7.83 8.70 -6.86
C LEU A 39 -9.33 8.99 -6.89
N TYR A 40 -10.02 8.89 -5.75
CA TYR A 40 -11.44 9.23 -5.64
C TYR A 40 -11.72 10.69 -6.00
N LEU A 41 -10.87 11.62 -5.56
CA LEU A 41 -11.01 13.04 -5.87
C LEU A 41 -10.63 13.37 -7.34
N LEU A 42 -9.66 12.65 -7.89
CA LEU A 42 -9.18 12.86 -9.27
C LEU A 42 -10.11 12.24 -10.32
N ALA A 43 -10.79 11.13 -10.00
CA ALA A 43 -11.69 10.44 -10.92
C ALA A 43 -12.81 11.35 -11.50
N PRO A 44 -13.60 12.09 -10.71
CA PRO A 44 -14.62 12.98 -11.25
C PRO A 44 -14.02 14.18 -11.98
N ALA A 45 -12.82 14.64 -11.61
CA ALA A 45 -12.13 15.70 -12.36
C ALA A 45 -11.76 15.24 -13.78
N LEU A 46 -11.32 13.99 -13.94
CA LEU A 46 -11.05 13.39 -15.25
C LEU A 46 -12.35 13.11 -16.02
N THR A 47 -13.32 12.44 -15.40
CA THR A 47 -14.59 12.06 -16.07
C THR A 47 -15.45 13.28 -16.43
N GLY A 48 -15.45 14.33 -15.61
CA GLY A 48 -16.14 15.58 -15.92
C GLY A 48 -15.60 16.29 -17.17
N ASN A 49 -14.29 16.15 -17.46
CA ASN A 49 -13.70 16.67 -18.69
C ASN A 49 -14.01 15.81 -19.94
N LEU A 50 -14.27 14.51 -19.77
CA LEU A 50 -14.63 13.59 -20.86
C LEU A 50 -16.11 13.68 -21.28
N SER A 51 -16.97 14.27 -20.46
CA SER A 51 -18.41 14.41 -20.72
C SER A 51 -18.82 15.75 -21.32
N SER A 52 -17.87 16.66 -21.59
CA SER A 52 -18.12 17.98 -22.19
C SER A 52 -17.69 18.05 -23.65
#